data_AF-A0A930G0A6-F1
#
_entry.id   AF-A0A930G0A6-F1
#
_cell.length_a   1.000
_cell.length_b   1.000
_cell.length_c   1.000
_cell.angle_alpha   90.00
_cell.angle_beta   90.00
_cell.angle_gamma   90.00
#
_symmetry.space_group_name_H-M   'P 1'
#
loop_
_entity.id
_entity.type
_entity.pdbx_description
1 polymer ?
#
loop_
_entity_poly.entity_id
_entity_poly.type
_entity_poly.pdbx_seq_one_letter_code
_entity_poly.pdbx_strand_id
1 'polypeptide(L)'
;MTLSWLIAPQDLTGLGQLLQLCLDVRLPDGRSALLRFWDPRVLANLAQTLDAAQREEFFGHIHEWHLLHEGRRVWIGRRHADAH
;
A
#
# COMPACT_ATOMS: atom_id res chain seq x y z
N MET A 1 -13.49 -0.16 -14.23
CA MET A 1 -13.68 0.12 -12.80
C MET A 1 -12.74 -0.80 -12.04
N THR A 2 -11.73 -0.26 -11.35
CA THR A 2 -10.79 -1.08 -10.57
C THR A 2 -11.26 -1.11 -9.13
N LEU A 3 -11.53 -2.31 -8.61
CA LEU A 3 -11.91 -2.52 -7.22
C LEU A 3 -10.67 -2.96 -6.43
N SER A 4 -10.45 -2.32 -5.28
CA SER A 4 -9.48 -2.77 -4.28
C SER A 4 -10.17 -2.93 -2.93
N TRP A 5 -9.68 -3.87 -2.14
CA TRP A 5 -10.14 -4.15 -0.79
C TRP A 5 -9.00 -3.93 0.17
N LEU A 6 -9.25 -3.18 1.24
CA LEU A 6 -8.26 -2.83 2.25
C LEU A 6 -8.79 -3.29 3.61
N ILE A 7 -8.00 -4.12 4.29
CA ILE A 7 -8.31 -4.71 5.59
C ILE A 7 -7.25 -4.18 6.57
N ALA A 8 -7.71 -3.48 7.60
CA ALA A 8 -6.85 -2.82 8.57
C ALA A 8 -7.56 -2.72 9.93
N PRO A 9 -6.82 -2.68 11.05
CA PRO A 9 -7.40 -2.59 12.40
C PRO A 9 -7.96 -1.20 12.74
N GLN A 10 -7.59 -0.17 11.98
CA GLN A 10 -8.01 1.22 12.18
C GLN A 10 -9.46 1.43 11.73
N ASP A 11 -10.13 2.40 12.35
CA ASP A 11 -11.39 2.90 11.84
C ASP A 11 -11.18 3.67 10.51
N LEU A 12 -12.28 4.05 9.85
CA LEU A 12 -12.20 4.74 8.56
C LEU A 12 -11.46 6.09 8.65
N THR A 13 -11.55 6.78 9.80
CA THR A 13 -10.86 8.05 10.03
C THR A 13 -9.36 7.84 10.09
N GLY A 14 -8.88 6.92 10.93
CA GLY A 14 -7.48 6.58 11.06
C GLY A 14 -6.91 5.99 9.77
N LEU A 15 -7.69 5.18 9.06
CA LEU A 15 -7.31 4.66 7.75
C LEU A 15 -7.16 5.78 6.72
N GLY A 16 -8.08 6.75 6.72
CA GLY A 16 -7.99 7.94 5.85
C GLY A 16 -6.73 8.75 6.11
N GLN A 17 -6.36 8.95 7.38
CA GLN A 17 -5.12 9.64 7.76
C GLN A 17 -3.87 8.90 7.29
N LEU A 18 -3.83 7.57 7.48
CA LEU A 18 -2.70 6.74 7.01
C LEU A 18 -2.54 6.81 5.48
N LEU A 19 -3.64 6.69 4.73
CA LEU A 19 -3.63 6.82 3.27
C LEU A 19 -3.23 8.22 2.82
N GLN A 20 -3.60 9.25 3.58
CA GLN A 20 -3.20 10.62 3.30
C GLN A 20 -1.71 10.86 3.53
N LEU A 21 -1.11 10.23 4.55
CA LEU A 21 0.35 10.26 4.74
C LEU A 21 1.08 9.60 3.57
N CYS A 22 0.49 8.55 3.00
CA CYS A 22 1.04 7.88 1.82
C CYS A 22 0.92 8.70 0.53
N LEU A 23 0.13 9.79 0.49
CA LEU A 23 -0.04 10.61 -0.71
C LEU A 23 1.18 11.46 -1.01
N ASP A 24 1.76 12.11 -0.02
CA ASP A 24 2.87 13.06 -0.21
C ASP A 24 4.20 12.33 -0.04
N VAL A 25 4.95 12.22 -1.13
CA VAL A 25 6.24 11.52 -1.14
C VAL A 25 7.33 12.48 -1.58
N ARG A 26 8.47 12.44 -0.90
CA ARG A 26 9.67 13.17 -1.30
C ARG A 26 10.61 12.25 -2.08
N LEU A 27 10.94 12.66 -3.29
CA LEU A 27 11.91 11.98 -4.14
C LEU A 27 13.34 12.25 -3.65
N PRO A 28 14.32 11.39 -4.01
CA PRO A 28 15.72 11.57 -3.60
C PRO A 28 16.34 12.90 -4.03
N ASP A 29 15.81 13.53 -5.08
CA ASP A 29 16.23 14.84 -5.57
C ASP A 29 15.54 16.02 -4.86
N GLY A 30 14.74 15.75 -3.83
CA GLY A 30 14.05 16.75 -3.01
C GLY A 30 12.67 17.16 -3.53
N ARG A 31 12.27 16.75 -4.73
CA ARG A 31 10.95 17.07 -5.29
C ARG A 31 9.83 16.33 -4.54
N SER A 32 8.66 16.98 -4.47
CA SER A 32 7.44 16.34 -3.97
C SER A 32 6.68 15.65 -5.11
N ALA A 33 6.09 14.50 -4.82
CA ALA A 33 5.26 13.73 -5.73
C ALA A 33 4.00 13.23 -5.02
N LEU A 34 2.91 13.10 -5.77
CA LEU A 34 1.68 12.48 -5.27
C LEU A 34 1.63 11.01 -5.65
N LEU A 35 1.62 10.12 -4.66
CA LEU A 35 1.45 8.70 -4.90
C LEU A 35 -0.01 8.36 -5.18
N ARG A 36 -0.25 7.78 -6.35
CA ARG A 36 -1.56 7.26 -6.74
C ARG A 36 -1.76 5.86 -6.17
N PHE A 37 -1.92 5.76 -4.85
CA PHE A 37 -2.10 4.46 -4.17
C PHE A 37 -3.36 3.70 -4.64
N TRP A 38 -4.34 4.40 -5.22
CA TRP A 38 -5.55 3.81 -5.81
C TRP A 38 -5.34 3.21 -7.20
N ASP A 39 -4.22 3.51 -7.89
CA ASP A 39 -3.92 2.86 -9.18
C ASP A 39 -3.27 1.49 -8.90
N PRO A 40 -3.92 0.37 -9.25
CA PRO A 40 -3.40 -0.96 -8.94
C PRO A 40 -2.06 -1.24 -9.62
N ARG A 41 -1.76 -0.58 -10.74
CA ARG A 41 -0.47 -0.73 -11.44
C ARG A 41 0.64 -0.08 -10.63
N VAL A 42 0.38 1.12 -10.10
CA VAL A 42 1.33 1.85 -9.24
C VAL A 42 1.55 1.07 -7.96
N LEU A 43 0.49 0.63 -7.30
CA LEU A 43 0.57 -0.05 -6.01
C LEU A 43 1.27 -1.43 -6.12
N ALA A 44 0.98 -2.21 -7.18
CA ALA A 44 1.65 -3.49 -7.44
C ALA A 44 3.15 -3.29 -7.69
N ASN A 45 3.53 -2.32 -8.53
CA ASN A 45 4.93 -2.03 -8.81
C ASN A 45 5.66 -1.49 -7.57
N LEU A 46 5.01 -0.61 -6.80
CA LEU A 46 5.56 -0.06 -5.58
C LEU A 46 5.88 -1.17 -4.58
N ALA A 47 4.92 -2.07 -4.32
CA ALA A 47 5.13 -3.19 -3.40
C ALA A 47 6.32 -4.09 -3.82
N GLN A 48 6.57 -4.26 -5.12
CA GLN A 48 7.72 -5.04 -5.61
C GLN A 48 9.06 -4.29 -5.52
N THR A 49 9.03 -2.96 -5.53
CA THR A 49 10.23 -2.11 -5.60
C THR A 49 10.77 -1.75 -4.22
N LEU A 50 9.88 -1.57 -3.23
CA LEU A 50 10.27 -1.17 -1.88
C LEU A 50 11.08 -2.26 -1.18
N ASP A 51 12.13 -1.85 -0.47
CA ASP A 51 12.87 -2.73 0.43
C ASP A 51 12.05 -3.07 1.69
N ALA A 52 12.59 -3.92 2.57
CA ALA A 52 11.87 -4.37 3.75
C ALA A 52 11.48 -3.22 4.70
N ALA A 53 12.36 -2.23 4.90
CA ALA A 53 12.10 -1.11 5.81
C ALA A 53 11.04 -0.17 5.23
N GLN A 54 11.17 0.14 3.94
CA GLN A 54 10.21 0.95 3.20
C GLN A 54 8.84 0.26 3.12
N ARG A 55 8.81 -1.07 2.96
CA ARG A 55 7.55 -1.83 2.98
C ARG A 55 6.88 -1.79 4.33
N GLU A 56 7.62 -1.88 5.43
CA GLU A 56 7.04 -1.76 6.77
C GLU A 56 6.49 -0.36 7.01
N GLU A 57 7.22 0.69 6.60
CA GLU A 57 6.74 2.07 6.70
C GLU A 57 5.42 2.29 5.94
N PHE A 58 5.32 1.74 4.73
CA PHE A 58 4.15 1.96 3.87
C PHE A 58 2.96 1.03 4.15
N PHE A 59 3.23 -0.24 4.49
CA PHE A 59 2.22 -1.28 4.58
C PHE A 59 2.08 -1.89 5.99
N GLY A 60 2.95 -1.57 6.94
CA GLY A 60 2.97 -2.18 8.28
C GLY A 60 1.68 -1.97 9.08
N HIS A 61 0.98 -0.86 8.80
CA HIS A 61 -0.31 -0.54 9.41
C HIS A 61 -1.51 -1.19 8.70
N ILE A 62 -1.29 -1.94 7.63
CA ILE A 62 -2.32 -2.61 6.83
C ILE A 62 -2.20 -4.13 7.05
N HIS A 63 -3.31 -4.83 7.29
CA HIS A 63 -3.29 -6.29 7.34
C HIS A 63 -3.17 -6.86 5.94
N GLU A 64 -4.12 -6.49 5.08
CA GLU A 64 -4.20 -6.98 3.72
C GLU A 64 -4.76 -5.91 2.78
N TRP A 65 -4.16 -5.81 1.61
CA TRP A 65 -4.61 -4.98 0.51
C TRP A 65 -4.71 -5.88 -0.73
N HIS A 66 -5.93 -6.08 -1.21
CA HIS A 66 -6.20 -6.82 -2.44
C HIS A 66 -6.55 -5.86 -3.57
N LEU A 67 -6.02 -6.14 -4.74
CA LEU A 67 -6.27 -5.38 -5.95
C LEU A 67 -6.31 -6.31 -7.17
N LEU A 68 -7.03 -5.88 -8.20
CA LEU A 68 -7.01 -6.54 -9.50
C LEU A 68 -6.03 -5.83 -10.42
N HIS A 69 -5.01 -6.53 -10.88
CA HIS A 69 -4.01 -6.04 -11.82
C HIS A 69 -3.87 -7.03 -12.97
N GLU A 70 -4.13 -6.59 -14.21
CA GLU A 70 -4.09 -7.42 -15.42
C GLU A 70 -4.93 -8.71 -15.32
N GLY A 71 -6.12 -8.62 -14.69
CA GLY A 71 -7.00 -9.78 -14.48
C GLY A 71 -6.52 -10.75 -13.40
N ARG A 72 -5.41 -10.47 -12.73
CA ARG A 72 -4.86 -11.27 -11.63
C ARG A 72 -5.09 -10.57 -10.30
N ARG A 73 -5.44 -11.34 -9.28
CA ARG A 73 -5.49 -10.84 -7.90
C ARG A 73 -4.06 -10.64 -7.42
N VAL A 74 -3.73 -9.41 -7.04
CA VAL A 74 -2.51 -9.08 -6.31
C VAL A 74 -2.91 -8.84 -4.86
N TRP A 75 -2.10 -9.36 -3.94
CA TRP A 75 -2.27 -9.21 -2.51
C TRP A 75 -0.98 -8.66 -1.90
N ILE A 76 -1.12 -7.59 -1.13
CA ILE A 76 -0.05 -6.97 -0.35
C ILE A 76 -0.50 -7.05 1.09
N GLY A 77 0.31 -7.63 1.96
CA GLY A 77 -0.03 -7.73 3.37
C GLY A 77 1.18 -8.17 4.16
N ARG A 78 1.02 -8.22 5.47
CA ARG A 78 2.01 -8.90 6.30
C ARG A 78 2.05 -10.35 5.86
N ARG A 79 3.23 -10.82 5.43
CA ARG A 79 3.48 -12.24 5.23
C ARG A 79 3.29 -12.84 6.62
N HIS A 80 2.16 -13.48 6.88
CA HIS A 80 2.06 -14.42 7.99
C HIS A 80 3.02 -15.57 7.65
N ALA A 81 4.32 -15.34 7.83
CA ALA A 81 5.16 -16.38 8.37
C ALA A 81 4.66 -16.56 9.80
N ASP A 82 4.09 -17.74 10.06
CA ASP A 82 3.86 -18.27 11.40
C ASP A 82 2.73 -17.60 12.20
N ALA A 83 1.49 -17.81 11.75
CA ALA A 83 0.42 -18.04 12.72
C ALA A 83 0.55 -19.51 13.20
N HIS A 84 1.31 -19.69 14.28
CA HIS A 84 1.30 -20.90 15.09
C HIS A 84 0.06 -20.95 15.99
#